data_AF-A0A6B3L7L2-F1
#
_entry.id   AF-A0A6B3L7L2-F1
#
_cell.length_a   1.000
_cell.length_b   1.000
_cell.length_c   1.000
_cell.angle_alpha   90.00
_cell.angle_beta   90.00
_cell.angle_gamma   90.00
#
_symmetry.space_group_name_H-M   'P 1'
#
loop_
_entity.id
_entity.type
_entity.pdbx_description
1 polymer ?
#
loop_
_entity_poly.entity_id
_entity_poly.type
_entity_poly.pdbx_seq_one_letter_code
_entity_poly.pdbx_strand_id
1 'polypeptide(L)'
;MKPQLILITLLSVILLSTSQASIVSTPEPFIITSPNGQATLKYIPNPKAYRSLTVAHRLTPKGKLKEVWRASGLNLGKRSTHISNCGRYLAVRGSANFTADFDVQKKTNSETLITFVRDGQSFKTHTADTLIKDWSLVEERFAGTAYNFHPFEQTTPNGFSNETFFMTLIDGTCYHFDYTTGEIVASGTDRGAKGYWAQEKEGIKRGLQILHTNNKIKQFEEEFEFSGTRATSSCDRPTSSHIELCNEGANWRTVMLLKDSKAPEIVVVHSYIPLTNDHKAILNLTPQDLLAVIDLVKANQQVRAKLQEHEAFGFELFMQGDRFHWNQIALNRALLQSGKAISETDLTDWVGIYVNDDTYRGENEREYLFLNRKTGELLELEDDE
;
A
#
# COMPACT_ATOMS: atom_id res chain seq x y z
N MET A 1 -0.19 38.41 35.91
CA MET A 1 0.15 37.01 35.56
C MET A 1 -0.61 36.63 34.30
N LYS A 2 0.10 36.10 33.30
CA LYS A 2 -0.25 36.21 31.87
C LYS A 2 -1.28 35.16 31.42
N PRO A 3 -2.39 35.55 30.75
CA PRO A 3 -3.33 34.62 30.11
C PRO A 3 -2.72 33.79 28.96
N GLN A 4 -1.53 34.16 28.49
CA GLN A 4 -0.79 33.44 27.45
C GLN A 4 -0.27 32.05 27.89
N LEU A 5 -0.04 31.83 29.19
CA LEU A 5 0.49 30.54 29.68
C LEU A 5 -0.61 29.45 29.75
N ILE A 6 -1.87 29.86 29.98
CA ILE A 6 -3.02 28.96 30.01
C ILE A 6 -3.36 28.48 28.59
N LEU A 7 -3.26 29.37 27.59
CA LEU A 7 -3.53 29.02 26.19
C LEU A 7 -2.51 28.01 25.62
N ILE A 8 -1.23 28.16 25.96
CA ILE A 8 -0.18 27.22 25.51
C ILE A 8 -0.37 25.83 26.16
N THR A 9 -0.77 25.78 27.43
CA THR A 9 -1.03 24.51 28.12
C THR A 9 -2.30 23.82 27.57
N LEU A 10 -3.35 24.58 27.24
CA LEU A 10 -4.57 24.04 26.62
C LEU A 10 -4.31 23.55 25.19
N LEU A 11 -3.53 24.28 24.39
CA LEU A 11 -3.12 23.84 23.05
C LEU A 11 -2.27 22.56 23.09
N SER A 12 -1.40 22.43 24.11
CA SER A 12 -0.57 21.23 24.29
C SER A 12 -1.40 19.99 24.63
N VAL A 13 -2.47 20.15 25.43
CA VAL A 13 -3.39 19.07 25.80
C VAL A 13 -4.30 18.67 24.62
N ILE A 14 -4.65 19.62 23.74
CA ILE A 14 -5.43 19.34 22.52
C ILE A 14 -4.55 18.71 21.42
N LEU A 15 -3.27 19.08 21.34
CA LEU A 15 -2.30 18.45 20.42
C LEU A 15 -1.88 17.04 20.85
N LEU A 16 -2.00 16.70 22.14
CA LEU A 16 -1.69 15.36 22.67
C LEU A 16 -2.90 14.38 22.66
N SER A 17 -4.13 14.86 22.40
CA SER A 17 -5.35 14.04 22.49
C SER A 17 -5.88 13.52 21.15
N THR A 18 -5.17 13.72 20.04
CA THR A 18 -5.53 13.12 18.73
C THR A 18 -4.74 11.84 18.46
N SER A 19 -4.66 10.95 19.44
CA SER A 19 -4.43 9.52 19.18
C SER A 19 -5.76 8.91 18.73
N GLN A 20 -6.19 9.25 17.51
CA GLN A 20 -7.29 8.52 16.90
C GLN A 20 -6.83 7.06 16.71
N ALA A 21 -7.51 6.16 17.41
CA ALA A 21 -7.45 4.74 17.16
C ALA A 21 -7.70 4.53 15.65
N SER A 22 -6.71 3.96 14.97
CA SER A 22 -6.85 3.55 13.58
C SER A 22 -8.08 2.65 13.49
N ILE A 23 -9.14 3.12 12.83
CA ILE A 23 -10.31 2.29 12.54
C ILE A 23 -9.81 1.22 11.59
N VAL A 24 -9.47 0.06 12.14
CA VAL A 24 -9.18 -1.13 11.34
C VAL A 24 -10.48 -1.45 10.64
N SER A 25 -10.50 -1.29 9.32
CA SER A 25 -11.62 -1.68 8.46
C SER A 25 -12.18 -3.02 8.92
N THR A 26 -13.49 -3.10 9.21
CA THR A 26 -14.14 -4.37 9.54
C THR A 26 -13.76 -5.41 8.48
N PRO A 27 -13.23 -6.59 8.87
CA PRO A 27 -12.71 -7.54 7.90
C PRO A 27 -13.83 -7.92 6.92
N GLU A 28 -13.54 -7.92 5.62
CA GLU A 28 -14.51 -8.29 4.58
C GLU A 28 -14.80 -9.81 4.60
N PRO A 29 -15.98 -10.26 4.09
CA PRO A 29 -16.20 -11.68 3.87
C PRO A 29 -15.18 -12.25 2.88
N PHE A 30 -14.67 -13.45 3.15
CA PHE A 30 -13.74 -14.11 2.24
C PHE A 30 -13.85 -15.64 2.27
N ILE A 31 -13.30 -16.26 1.23
CA ILE A 31 -13.08 -17.69 1.14
C ILE A 31 -11.59 -17.93 0.87
N ILE A 32 -10.99 -18.89 1.57
CA ILE A 32 -9.66 -19.42 1.28
C ILE A 32 -9.74 -20.92 1.03
N THR A 33 -8.76 -21.45 0.29
CA THR A 33 -8.64 -22.86 -0.02
C THR A 33 -7.35 -23.43 0.54
N SER A 34 -7.34 -24.73 0.84
CA SER A 34 -6.11 -25.44 1.24
C SER A 34 -5.14 -25.56 0.05
N PRO A 35 -3.84 -25.79 0.29
CA PRO A 35 -2.83 -25.88 -0.79
C PRO A 35 -3.18 -26.86 -1.92
N ASN A 36 -3.82 -27.99 -1.60
CA ASN A 36 -4.23 -28.99 -2.59
C ASN A 36 -5.71 -28.86 -3.02
N GLY A 37 -6.41 -27.80 -2.62
CA GLY A 37 -7.81 -27.56 -2.93
C GLY A 37 -8.82 -28.52 -2.26
N GLN A 38 -8.40 -29.39 -1.34
CA GLN A 38 -9.30 -30.35 -0.68
C GLN A 38 -10.15 -29.75 0.43
N ALA A 39 -9.81 -28.59 0.96
CA ALA A 39 -10.61 -27.90 1.96
C ALA A 39 -10.80 -26.42 1.62
N THR A 40 -11.92 -25.87 2.08
CA THR A 40 -12.23 -24.44 1.96
C THR A 40 -12.68 -23.89 3.31
N LEU A 41 -12.33 -22.65 3.60
CA LEU A 41 -12.81 -21.92 4.77
C LEU A 41 -13.62 -20.74 4.29
N LYS A 42 -14.87 -20.65 4.73
CA LYS A 42 -15.74 -19.49 4.51
C LYS A 42 -15.75 -18.65 5.78
N TYR A 43 -15.35 -17.39 5.67
CA TYR A 43 -15.42 -16.39 6.73
C TYR A 43 -16.47 -15.34 6.40
N ILE A 44 -17.38 -15.10 7.34
CA ILE A 44 -18.40 -14.06 7.23
C ILE A 44 -18.27 -13.17 8.48
N PRO A 45 -17.77 -11.93 8.36
CA PRO A 45 -17.77 -10.98 9.46
C PRO A 45 -19.22 -10.65 9.87
N ASN A 46 -19.44 -10.36 11.15
CA ASN A 46 -20.67 -9.72 11.60
C ASN A 46 -20.32 -8.38 12.25
N PRO A 47 -20.39 -7.27 11.50
CA PRO A 47 -19.99 -5.96 12.01
C PRO A 47 -20.88 -5.48 13.15
N LYS A 48 -22.14 -5.96 13.27
CA LYS A 48 -23.08 -5.53 14.30
C LYS A 48 -22.91 -6.25 15.63
N ALA A 49 -22.40 -7.48 15.61
CA ALA A 49 -22.34 -8.33 16.80
C ALA A 49 -20.91 -8.68 17.25
N TYR A 50 -19.88 -8.21 16.54
CA TYR A 50 -18.48 -8.64 16.70
C TYR A 50 -18.31 -10.18 16.71
N ARG A 51 -19.27 -10.90 16.14
CA ARG A 51 -19.33 -12.36 16.09
C ARG A 51 -19.31 -12.80 14.66
N SER A 52 -18.11 -13.04 14.14
CA SER A 52 -17.96 -13.67 12.83
C SER A 52 -18.62 -15.06 12.81
N LEU A 53 -18.95 -15.53 11.61
CA LEU A 53 -19.26 -16.92 11.34
C LEU A 53 -18.16 -17.50 10.46
N THR A 54 -17.57 -18.60 10.91
CA THR A 54 -16.54 -19.33 10.18
C THR A 54 -17.01 -20.76 9.95
N VAL A 55 -16.90 -21.24 8.71
CA VAL A 55 -17.31 -22.60 8.33
C VAL A 55 -16.22 -23.24 7.48
N ALA A 56 -15.67 -24.36 7.93
CA ALA A 56 -14.74 -25.15 7.14
C ALA A 56 -15.48 -26.27 6.42
N HIS A 57 -15.13 -26.47 5.15
CA HIS A 57 -15.63 -27.56 4.34
C HIS A 57 -14.47 -28.39 3.78
N ARG A 58 -14.75 -29.66 3.52
CA ARG A 58 -13.86 -30.57 2.80
C ARG A 58 -14.53 -31.07 1.54
N LEU A 59 -13.79 -31.12 0.45
CA LEU A 59 -14.21 -31.70 -0.80
C LEU A 59 -14.24 -33.23 -0.66
N THR A 60 -15.39 -33.82 -0.92
CA THR A 60 -15.56 -35.27 -0.99
C THR A 60 -15.02 -35.82 -2.31
N PRO A 61 -14.76 -37.13 -2.44
CA PRO A 61 -14.35 -37.74 -3.70
C PRO A 61 -15.33 -37.52 -4.87
N LYS A 62 -16.59 -37.19 -4.56
CA LYS A 62 -17.64 -36.86 -5.55
C LYS A 62 -17.72 -35.36 -5.88
N GLY A 63 -16.76 -34.55 -5.44
CA GLY A 63 -16.73 -33.11 -5.69
C GLY A 63 -17.73 -32.29 -4.86
N LYS A 64 -18.41 -32.89 -3.87
CA LYS A 64 -19.31 -32.15 -2.96
C LYS A 64 -18.55 -31.57 -1.77
N LEU A 65 -18.88 -30.36 -1.35
CA LEU A 65 -18.40 -29.77 -0.10
C LEU A 65 -19.18 -30.36 1.08
N LYS A 66 -18.46 -30.93 2.05
CA LYS A 66 -19.00 -31.40 3.33
C LYS A 66 -18.48 -30.50 4.44
N GLU A 67 -19.37 -29.96 5.26
CA GLU A 67 -18.97 -29.21 6.46
C GLU A 67 -18.14 -30.09 7.40
N VAL A 68 -17.00 -29.57 7.83
CA VAL A 68 -16.09 -30.21 8.79
C VAL A 68 -16.39 -29.68 10.18
N TRP A 69 -16.48 -28.35 10.31
CA TRP A 69 -16.82 -27.66 11.55
C TRP A 69 -17.32 -26.24 11.25
N ARG A 70 -17.94 -25.66 12.27
CA ARG A 70 -18.46 -24.30 12.27
C ARG A 70 -18.17 -23.65 13.62
N ALA A 71 -17.67 -22.43 13.57
CA ALA A 71 -17.36 -21.63 14.75
C ALA A 71 -17.89 -20.21 14.61
N SER A 72 -18.12 -19.57 15.73
CA SER A 72 -18.44 -18.15 15.81
C SER A 72 -17.38 -17.40 16.60
N GLY A 73 -17.16 -16.12 16.26
CA GLY A 73 -16.28 -15.23 17.01
C GLY A 73 -14.78 -15.35 16.73
N LEU A 74 -14.37 -16.17 15.75
CA LEU A 74 -12.98 -16.15 15.27
C LEU A 74 -12.70 -14.84 14.53
N ASN A 75 -11.63 -14.13 14.83
CA ASN A 75 -11.24 -12.98 14.01
C ASN A 75 -10.14 -13.40 13.04
N LEU A 76 -10.48 -13.44 11.75
CA LEU A 76 -9.60 -13.95 10.72
C LEU A 76 -9.34 -12.87 9.67
N GLY A 77 -8.07 -12.71 9.31
CA GLY A 77 -7.68 -11.92 8.14
C GLY A 77 -7.44 -12.84 6.95
N LYS A 78 -7.94 -12.46 5.76
CA LYS A 78 -7.76 -13.24 4.52
C LYS A 78 -6.30 -13.58 4.24
N ARG A 79 -5.38 -12.62 4.46
CA ARG A 79 -3.94 -12.76 4.21
C ARG A 79 -3.17 -13.41 5.36
N SER A 80 -3.80 -13.57 6.53
CA SER A 80 -3.17 -14.12 7.73
C SER A 80 -3.65 -15.53 8.07
N THR A 81 -4.63 -16.07 7.34
CA THR A 81 -5.25 -17.37 7.66
C THR A 81 -4.87 -18.41 6.63
N HIS A 82 -4.44 -19.57 7.11
CA HIS A 82 -4.18 -20.75 6.29
C HIS A 82 -5.03 -21.92 6.80
N ILE A 83 -5.49 -22.78 5.88
CA ILE A 83 -6.26 -23.99 6.19
C ILE A 83 -5.53 -25.24 5.71
N SER A 84 -5.47 -26.26 6.57
CA SER A 84 -4.92 -27.58 6.26
C SER A 84 -5.77 -28.34 5.23
N ASN A 85 -5.18 -29.31 4.54
CA ASN A 85 -5.87 -30.10 3.51
C ASN A 85 -7.03 -30.95 4.04
N CYS A 86 -7.03 -31.31 5.33
CA CYS A 86 -8.14 -32.02 5.96
C CYS A 86 -9.26 -31.08 6.43
N GLY A 87 -9.04 -29.77 6.40
CA GLY A 87 -9.98 -28.74 6.81
C GLY A 87 -10.15 -28.60 8.33
N ARG A 88 -9.53 -29.45 9.15
CA ARG A 88 -9.68 -29.44 10.62
C ARG A 88 -8.79 -28.41 11.31
N TYR A 89 -7.63 -28.12 10.74
CA TYR A 89 -6.63 -27.24 11.34
C TYR A 89 -6.50 -25.93 10.57
N LEU A 90 -6.40 -24.83 11.31
CA LEU A 90 -5.98 -23.53 10.81
C LEU A 90 -4.70 -23.08 11.50
N ALA A 91 -3.92 -22.30 10.77
CA ALA A 91 -2.87 -21.47 11.32
C ALA A 91 -3.23 -20.01 10.99
N VAL A 92 -3.36 -19.19 12.02
CA VAL A 92 -3.75 -17.79 11.92
C VAL A 92 -2.59 -16.94 12.41
N ARG A 93 -2.04 -16.07 11.55
CA ARG A 93 -1.06 -15.06 11.99
C ARG A 93 -1.79 -13.98 12.78
N GLY A 94 -1.35 -13.75 14.02
CA GLY A 94 -2.07 -12.93 15.00
C GLY A 94 -2.93 -13.75 15.97
N SER A 95 -3.69 -13.04 16.81
CA SER A 95 -4.69 -13.67 17.69
C SER A 95 -5.94 -14.06 16.91
N ALA A 96 -6.41 -15.29 17.09
CA ALA A 96 -7.71 -15.73 16.57
C ALA A 96 -8.91 -15.32 17.45
N ASN A 97 -8.65 -14.84 18.67
CA ASN A 97 -9.66 -14.38 19.63
C ASN A 97 -9.46 -12.88 19.89
N PHE A 98 -10.39 -12.03 19.44
CA PHE A 98 -10.39 -10.62 19.84
C PHE A 98 -11.32 -10.45 21.05
N THR A 99 -10.76 -10.00 22.17
CA THR A 99 -11.46 -9.04 23.03
C THR A 99 -11.17 -7.65 22.48
N ALA A 100 -12.16 -6.76 22.52
CA ALA A 100 -12.19 -5.48 21.80
C ALA A 100 -11.23 -4.39 22.34
N ASP A 101 -10.02 -4.76 22.77
CA ASP A 101 -9.01 -3.81 23.21
C ASP A 101 -7.95 -3.67 22.12
N PHE A 102 -8.29 -2.85 21.12
CA PHE A 102 -7.28 -2.15 20.31
C PHE A 102 -6.73 -0.97 21.12
N ASP A 103 -6.24 -1.26 22.33
CA ASP A 103 -5.46 -0.29 23.08
C ASP A 103 -4.04 -0.33 22.51
N VAL A 104 -3.70 0.72 21.76
CA VAL A 104 -2.36 1.19 21.38
C VAL A 104 -1.28 0.11 21.55
N GLN A 105 -1.01 -0.63 20.47
CA GLN A 105 0.01 -1.68 20.41
C GLN A 105 1.39 -1.06 20.64
N LYS A 106 1.80 -0.93 21.90
CA LYS A 106 3.20 -0.75 22.24
C LYS A 106 3.95 -2.01 21.80
N LYS A 107 5.21 -1.87 21.38
CA LYS A 107 6.16 -2.98 21.13
C LYS A 107 6.22 -3.86 22.37
N THR A 108 5.30 -4.81 22.49
CA THR A 108 5.24 -5.71 23.62
C THR A 108 5.63 -7.09 23.12
N ASN A 109 6.63 -7.63 23.79
CA ASN A 109 7.16 -8.97 23.62
C ASN A 109 6.05 -10.06 23.68
N SER A 110 4.88 -9.74 24.23
CA SER A 110 3.72 -10.63 24.39
C SER A 110 2.77 -10.72 23.19
N GLU A 111 3.02 -10.02 22.08
CA GLU A 111 2.12 -10.07 20.92
C GLU A 111 2.02 -11.48 20.34
N THR A 112 0.81 -11.99 20.11
CA THR A 112 0.61 -13.30 19.48
C THR A 112 0.96 -13.22 17.99
N LEU A 113 1.99 -13.94 17.55
CA LEU A 113 2.37 -13.98 16.14
C LEU A 113 1.62 -15.07 15.36
N ILE A 114 1.32 -16.20 16.01
CA ILE A 114 0.59 -17.29 15.39
C ILE A 114 -0.30 -18.01 16.39
N THR A 115 -1.52 -18.30 15.97
CA THR A 115 -2.50 -19.13 16.66
C THR A 115 -2.83 -20.37 15.82
N PHE A 116 -2.75 -21.55 16.43
CA PHE A 116 -3.24 -22.79 15.85
C PHE A 116 -4.66 -23.09 16.35
N VAL A 117 -5.55 -23.40 15.42
CA VAL A 117 -6.96 -23.68 15.66
C VAL A 117 -7.28 -25.08 15.17
N ARG A 118 -8.02 -25.85 15.98
CA ARG A 118 -8.50 -27.19 15.65
C ARG A 118 -10.01 -27.22 15.83
N ASP A 119 -10.72 -27.63 14.78
CA ASP A 119 -12.18 -27.74 14.76
C ASP A 119 -12.89 -26.46 15.27
N GLY A 120 -12.34 -25.30 14.89
CA GLY A 120 -12.88 -23.99 15.28
C GLY A 120 -12.45 -23.47 16.66
N GLN A 121 -11.60 -24.17 17.39
CA GLN A 121 -11.10 -23.76 18.71
C GLN A 121 -9.58 -23.58 18.71
N SER A 122 -9.10 -22.43 19.20
CA SER A 122 -7.67 -22.18 19.43
C SER A 122 -7.12 -23.17 20.46
N PHE A 123 -5.98 -23.78 20.18
CA PHE A 123 -5.35 -24.77 21.08
C PHE A 123 -3.87 -24.52 21.36
N LYS A 124 -3.18 -23.72 20.53
CA LYS A 124 -1.79 -23.31 20.76
C LYS A 124 -1.57 -21.90 20.20
N THR A 125 -0.80 -21.10 20.92
CA THR A 125 -0.35 -19.78 20.47
C THR A 125 1.16 -19.65 20.68
N HIS A 126 1.81 -18.85 19.83
CA HIS A 126 3.19 -18.43 20.02
C HIS A 126 3.27 -16.92 19.92
N THR A 127 4.01 -16.32 20.85
CA THR A 127 4.17 -14.88 21.00
C THR A 127 5.49 -14.40 20.39
N ALA A 128 5.61 -13.09 20.18
CA ALA A 128 6.74 -12.50 19.50
C ALA A 128 8.06 -12.73 20.25
N ASP A 129 8.06 -12.72 21.58
CA ASP A 129 9.23 -13.06 22.40
C ASP A 129 9.70 -14.51 22.26
N THR A 130 8.79 -15.44 21.99
CA THR A 130 9.15 -16.84 21.78
C THR A 130 9.77 -17.06 20.41
N LEU A 131 9.36 -16.28 19.40
CA LEU A 131 9.70 -16.55 18.00
C LEU A 131 10.69 -15.56 17.37
N ILE A 132 10.68 -14.28 17.75
CA ILE A 132 11.62 -13.30 17.21
C ILE A 132 12.97 -13.42 17.92
N LYS A 133 14.03 -13.61 17.15
CA LYS A 133 15.42 -13.72 17.63
C LYS A 133 16.19 -12.41 17.49
N ASP A 134 15.89 -11.62 16.46
CA ASP A 134 16.47 -10.28 16.30
C ASP A 134 15.39 -9.20 16.16
N TRP A 135 15.13 -8.51 17.27
CA TRP A 135 14.17 -7.42 17.35
C TRP A 135 14.60 -6.13 16.64
N SER A 136 15.87 -6.01 16.26
CA SER A 136 16.38 -4.84 15.53
C SER A 136 15.94 -4.83 14.06
N LEU A 137 15.55 -6.01 13.54
CA LEU A 137 15.05 -6.19 12.18
C LEU A 137 13.52 -6.05 12.06
N VAL A 138 12.81 -5.97 13.19
CA VAL A 138 11.36 -5.78 13.19
C VAL A 138 11.03 -4.36 12.79
N GLU A 139 10.27 -4.24 11.70
CA GLU A 139 9.92 -2.97 11.08
C GLU A 139 8.65 -2.36 11.70
N GLU A 140 8.70 -1.06 11.97
CA GLU A 140 7.53 -0.27 12.34
C GLU A 140 6.75 0.15 11.10
N ARG A 141 5.42 -0.01 11.15
CA ARG A 141 4.51 0.33 10.04
C ARG A 141 3.81 1.66 10.23
N PHE A 142 3.46 2.03 11.47
CA PHE A 142 2.78 3.28 11.80
C PHE A 142 3.35 3.82 13.11
N ALA A 143 4.26 4.80 13.08
CA ALA A 143 4.72 5.58 14.25
C ALA A 143 4.63 4.90 15.64
N GLY A 144 5.15 3.67 15.78
CA GLY A 144 5.11 2.89 17.02
C GLY A 144 3.82 2.11 17.39
N THR A 145 2.78 2.06 16.56
CA THR A 145 1.46 1.43 16.84
C THR A 145 1.14 0.17 16.02
N ALA A 146 1.99 -0.24 15.09
CA ALA A 146 1.90 -1.55 14.44
C ALA A 146 3.27 -1.99 13.91
N TYR A 147 3.56 -3.27 14.07
CA TYR A 147 4.82 -3.89 13.66
C TYR A 147 4.60 -4.87 12.51
N ASN A 148 5.57 -4.97 11.61
CA ASN A 148 5.61 -6.00 10.60
C ASN A 148 6.55 -7.12 11.04
N PHE A 149 6.00 -8.30 11.30
CA PHE A 149 6.75 -9.49 11.72
C PHE A 149 7.02 -10.47 10.60
N HIS A 150 6.45 -10.24 9.41
CA HIS A 150 6.67 -11.10 8.26
C HIS A 150 7.59 -10.41 7.25
N PRO A 151 8.46 -11.18 6.58
CA PRO A 151 9.29 -10.60 5.55
C PRO A 151 8.42 -10.26 4.32
N PHE A 152 8.86 -9.27 3.56
CA PHE A 152 8.28 -8.90 2.28
C PHE A 152 8.73 -9.87 1.17
N GLU A 153 10.01 -10.24 1.17
CA GLU A 153 10.58 -11.29 0.31
C GLU A 153 11.06 -12.46 1.18
N GLN A 154 10.92 -13.69 0.69
CA GLN A 154 11.45 -14.89 1.34
C GLN A 154 11.71 -15.98 0.28
N THR A 155 12.65 -16.89 0.57
CA THR A 155 12.99 -18.03 -0.28
C THR A 155 12.48 -19.36 0.29
N THR A 156 12.16 -19.40 1.59
CA THR A 156 11.58 -20.59 2.21
C THR A 156 10.05 -20.62 2.06
N PRO A 157 9.42 -21.79 2.14
CA PRO A 157 7.96 -21.89 2.12
C PRO A 157 7.28 -21.16 3.27
N ASN A 158 6.03 -20.78 3.06
CA ASN A 158 5.15 -20.26 4.12
C ASN A 158 3.73 -20.80 3.92
N GLY A 159 3.10 -21.25 5.01
CA GLY A 159 1.81 -21.94 4.97
C GLY A 159 1.93 -23.46 5.16
N PHE A 160 0.84 -24.18 4.89
CA PHE A 160 0.80 -25.64 5.00
C PHE A 160 1.53 -26.33 3.84
N SER A 161 2.35 -27.32 4.16
CA SER A 161 2.84 -28.33 3.23
C SER A 161 2.99 -29.66 3.95
N ASN A 162 2.34 -30.70 3.43
CA ASN A 162 2.20 -32.01 4.08
C ASN A 162 1.67 -31.88 5.52
N GLU A 163 2.38 -32.46 6.49
CA GLU A 163 2.04 -32.45 7.93
C GLU A 163 2.65 -31.26 8.69
N THR A 164 3.22 -30.29 7.97
CA THR A 164 3.98 -29.18 8.56
C THR A 164 3.38 -27.83 8.16
N PHE A 165 3.35 -26.90 9.11
CA PHE A 165 3.12 -25.49 8.83
C PHE A 165 4.47 -24.76 8.85
N PHE A 166 4.78 -24.05 7.78
CA PHE A 166 6.01 -23.28 7.62
C PHE A 166 5.73 -21.81 7.89
N MET A 167 6.58 -21.17 8.67
CA MET A 167 6.53 -19.73 8.90
C MET A 167 7.93 -19.14 8.84
N THR A 168 8.08 -18.04 8.11
CA THR A 168 9.31 -17.24 8.11
C THR A 168 8.99 -15.88 8.68
N LEU A 169 9.84 -15.41 9.60
CA LEU A 169 9.73 -14.11 10.25
C LEU A 169 10.67 -13.09 9.61
N ILE A 170 10.42 -11.82 9.88
CA ILE A 170 11.15 -10.69 9.30
C ILE A 170 12.64 -10.69 9.64
N ASP A 171 13.02 -11.30 10.77
CA ASP A 171 14.41 -11.49 11.17
C ASP A 171 15.11 -12.65 10.45
N GLY A 172 14.42 -13.28 9.49
CA GLY A 172 14.90 -14.43 8.73
C GLY A 172 14.81 -15.76 9.46
N THR A 173 14.26 -15.81 10.68
CA THR A 173 14.05 -17.08 11.38
C THR A 173 12.93 -17.87 10.72
N CYS A 174 13.21 -19.12 10.36
CA CYS A 174 12.23 -20.05 9.83
C CYS A 174 11.80 -21.05 10.90
N TYR A 175 10.51 -21.35 10.93
CA TYR A 175 9.90 -22.31 11.84
C TYR A 175 9.10 -23.35 11.08
N HIS A 176 9.30 -24.61 11.46
CA HIS A 176 8.47 -25.74 11.06
C HIS A 176 7.65 -26.15 12.27
N PHE A 177 6.33 -26.06 12.15
CA PHE A 177 5.41 -26.48 13.19
C PHE A 177 4.73 -27.78 12.79
N ASP A 178 4.63 -28.71 13.73
CA ASP A 178 3.60 -29.75 13.64
C ASP A 178 2.25 -29.06 13.83
N TYR A 179 1.42 -29.01 12.79
CA TYR A 179 0.17 -28.25 12.87
C TYR A 179 -0.88 -28.90 13.77
N THR A 180 -0.69 -30.17 14.17
CA THR A 180 -1.64 -30.90 15.01
C THR A 180 -1.46 -30.60 16.49
N THR A 181 -0.22 -30.30 16.89
CA THR A 181 0.19 -29.95 18.26
C THR A 181 0.54 -28.47 18.40
N GLY A 182 0.82 -27.81 17.28
CA GLY A 182 1.30 -26.43 17.22
C GLY A 182 2.73 -26.30 17.75
N GLU A 183 3.45 -27.38 18.02
CA GLU A 183 4.82 -27.32 18.53
C GLU A 183 5.84 -27.08 17.41
N ILE A 184 6.92 -26.39 17.75
CA ILE A 184 8.06 -26.19 16.84
C ILE A 184 8.84 -27.51 16.77
N VAL A 185 8.89 -28.11 15.59
CA VAL A 185 9.62 -29.36 15.36
C VAL A 185 10.98 -29.13 14.72
N ALA A 186 11.17 -27.99 14.05
CA ALA A 186 12.46 -27.55 13.54
C ALA A 186 12.51 -26.03 13.38
N SER A 187 13.72 -25.46 13.39
CA SER A 187 13.97 -24.08 13.05
C SER A 187 15.18 -23.95 12.13
N GLY A 188 15.26 -22.83 11.42
CA GLY A 188 16.35 -22.52 10.50
C GLY A 188 16.43 -21.03 10.20
N THR A 189 17.15 -20.69 9.14
CA THR A 189 17.33 -19.31 8.70
C THR A 189 17.13 -19.19 7.19
N ASP A 190 16.29 -18.25 6.76
CA ASP A 190 16.14 -17.83 5.37
C ASP A 190 16.96 -16.57 5.13
N ARG A 191 18.09 -16.73 4.45
CA ARG A 191 18.98 -15.61 4.09
C ARG A 191 18.37 -14.67 3.03
N GLY A 192 17.33 -15.12 2.34
CA GLY A 192 16.57 -14.31 1.39
C GLY A 192 15.41 -13.57 2.04
N ALA A 193 15.14 -13.78 3.34
CA ALA A 193 14.13 -13.01 4.05
C ALA A 193 14.54 -11.53 4.14
N LYS A 194 13.70 -10.64 3.61
CA LYS A 194 13.92 -9.19 3.68
C LYS A 194 12.65 -8.47 4.10
N GLY A 195 12.79 -7.51 5.02
CA GLY A 195 11.73 -6.57 5.36
C GLY A 195 11.40 -5.60 4.22
N TYR A 196 10.28 -4.91 4.33
CA TYR A 196 9.81 -3.94 3.33
C TYR A 196 10.76 -2.75 3.22
N TRP A 197 11.24 -2.21 4.34
CA TRP A 197 12.15 -1.05 4.34
C TRP A 197 13.55 -1.42 3.84
N ALA A 198 14.01 -2.64 4.09
CA ALA A 198 15.26 -3.13 3.51
C ALA A 198 15.18 -3.15 1.98
N GLN A 199 14.08 -3.66 1.43
CA GLN A 199 13.82 -3.66 0.00
C GLN A 199 13.63 -2.24 -0.56
N GLU A 200 12.91 -1.37 0.16
CA GLU A 200 12.71 0.02 -0.25
C GLU A 200 14.04 0.78 -0.32
N LYS A 201 14.94 0.60 0.65
CA LYS A 201 16.29 1.19 0.61
C LYS A 201 17.11 0.70 -0.59
N GLU A 202 17.07 -0.60 -0.90
CA GLU A 202 17.72 -1.16 -2.10
C GLU A 202 17.09 -0.62 -3.39
N GLY A 203 15.75 -0.51 -3.44
CA GLY A 203 14.99 0.08 -4.54
C GLY A 203 15.34 1.55 -4.76
N ILE A 204 15.49 2.33 -3.67
CA ILE A 204 15.90 3.73 -3.71
C ILE A 204 17.32 3.84 -4.26
N LYS A 205 18.26 3.07 -3.71
CA LYS A 205 19.66 3.06 -4.17
C LYS A 205 19.76 2.73 -5.66
N ARG A 206 19.04 1.70 -6.12
CA ARG A 206 18.98 1.36 -7.56
C ARG A 206 18.34 2.46 -8.38
N GLY A 207 17.24 3.04 -7.89
CA GLY A 207 16.55 4.16 -8.53
C GLY A 207 17.47 5.37 -8.74
N LEU A 208 18.24 5.75 -7.72
CA LEU A 208 19.24 6.82 -7.81
C LEU A 208 20.36 6.48 -8.79
N GLN A 209 20.86 5.24 -8.79
CA GLN A 209 21.87 4.81 -9.75
C GLN A 209 21.37 4.91 -11.20
N ILE A 210 20.15 4.47 -11.46
CA ILE A 210 19.50 4.58 -12.78
C ILE A 210 19.30 6.04 -13.15
N LEU A 211 18.82 6.86 -12.21
CA LEU A 211 18.62 8.29 -12.39
C LEU A 211 19.90 8.98 -12.90
N HIS A 212 21.04 8.67 -12.28
CA HIS A 212 22.33 9.21 -12.69
C HIS A 212 22.88 8.66 -14.01
N THR A 213 22.23 7.68 -14.65
CA THR A 213 22.57 7.27 -16.03
C THR A 213 22.03 8.23 -17.08
N ASN A 214 21.04 9.07 -16.73
CA ASN A 214 20.48 10.06 -17.64
C ASN A 214 21.37 11.32 -17.66
N ASN A 215 21.83 11.74 -18.84
CA ASN A 215 22.71 12.91 -18.99
C ASN A 215 22.04 14.26 -18.67
N LYS A 216 20.70 14.31 -18.63
CA LYS A 216 19.94 15.52 -18.30
C LYS A 216 19.69 15.70 -16.80
N ILE A 217 20.01 14.72 -15.96
CA ILE A 217 19.63 14.76 -14.55
C ILE A 217 20.14 16.01 -13.82
N LYS A 218 21.37 16.44 -14.11
CA LYS A 218 21.94 17.64 -13.46
C LYS A 218 21.10 18.88 -13.73
N GLN A 219 20.51 19.00 -14.92
CA GLN A 219 19.63 20.12 -15.26
C GLN A 219 18.31 20.03 -14.49
N PHE A 220 17.78 18.82 -14.29
CA PHE A 220 16.60 18.66 -13.43
C PHE A 220 16.94 18.96 -11.96
N GLU A 221 18.11 18.57 -11.47
CA GLU A 221 18.56 18.87 -10.11
C GLU A 221 18.80 20.38 -9.88
N GLU A 222 18.96 21.19 -10.92
CA GLU A 222 19.01 22.66 -10.78
C GLU A 222 17.65 23.24 -10.39
N GLU A 223 16.56 22.69 -10.96
CA GLU A 223 15.20 23.20 -10.83
C GLU A 223 14.34 22.42 -9.80
N PHE A 224 14.67 21.14 -9.56
CA PHE A 224 13.88 20.21 -8.76
C PHE A 224 14.72 19.51 -7.70
N GLU A 225 14.09 19.24 -6.56
CA GLU A 225 14.58 18.32 -5.54
C GLU A 225 13.94 16.95 -5.75
N PHE A 226 14.76 15.90 -5.78
CA PHE A 226 14.29 14.53 -5.95
C PHE A 226 13.97 13.90 -4.60
N SER A 227 12.76 13.36 -4.47
CA SER A 227 12.33 12.57 -3.31
C SER A 227 11.63 11.27 -3.76
N GLY A 228 11.57 10.28 -2.87
CA GLY A 228 10.87 9.01 -3.15
C GLY A 228 11.37 8.25 -4.39
N THR A 229 12.60 8.53 -4.85
CA THR A 229 13.19 7.96 -6.06
C THR A 229 13.42 6.46 -5.90
N ARG A 230 12.80 5.61 -6.72
CA ARG A 230 12.92 4.15 -6.62
C ARG A 230 12.76 3.44 -7.98
N ALA A 231 13.53 2.39 -8.21
CA ALA A 231 13.32 1.48 -9.34
C ALA A 231 12.28 0.42 -8.98
N THR A 232 11.25 0.23 -9.80
CA THR A 232 10.18 -0.75 -9.56
C THR A 232 10.15 -1.77 -10.71
N SER A 233 10.27 -3.06 -10.40
CA SER A 233 10.31 -4.15 -11.38
C SER A 233 8.95 -4.55 -11.95
N SER A 234 7.87 -4.10 -11.32
CA SER A 234 6.49 -4.29 -11.74
C SER A 234 5.62 -3.28 -11.01
N CYS A 235 4.33 -3.21 -11.38
CA CYS A 235 3.26 -2.54 -10.64
C CYS A 235 3.14 -3.13 -9.22
N ASP A 236 4.16 -2.92 -8.38
CA ASP A 236 4.29 -3.46 -7.03
C ASP A 236 3.35 -2.69 -6.11
N ARG A 237 2.08 -3.06 -6.30
CA ARG A 237 0.84 -2.59 -5.72
C ARG A 237 0.61 -1.08 -5.81
N PRO A 238 -0.55 -0.64 -6.34
CA PRO A 238 -1.07 0.65 -5.96
C PRO A 238 -1.21 0.58 -4.43
N THR A 239 -0.47 1.41 -3.71
CA THR A 239 -0.96 1.88 -2.41
C THR A 239 -2.39 2.33 -2.67
N SER A 240 -3.32 1.80 -1.88
CA SER A 240 -4.75 2.10 -1.80
C SER A 240 -5.36 2.98 -2.92
N SER A 241 -6.41 2.44 -3.54
CA SER A 241 -7.50 3.18 -4.20
C SER A 241 -7.29 3.97 -5.49
N HIS A 242 -6.13 4.04 -6.16
CA HIS A 242 -6.10 4.72 -7.47
C HIS A 242 -5.31 4.02 -8.58
N ILE A 243 -6.10 3.44 -9.49
CA ILE A 243 -5.97 3.43 -10.96
C ILE A 243 -4.73 2.72 -11.57
N GLU A 244 -5.03 1.89 -12.55
CA GLU A 244 -4.16 0.95 -13.24
C GLU A 244 -2.98 1.66 -13.95
N LEU A 245 -1.75 1.29 -13.57
CA LEU A 245 -0.54 1.66 -14.29
C LEU A 245 -0.55 1.00 -15.69
N CYS A 246 -0.78 1.77 -16.75
CA CYS A 246 -0.74 1.31 -18.14
C CYS A 246 0.68 1.25 -18.71
N ASN A 247 1.57 0.45 -18.12
CA ASN A 247 2.79 0.01 -18.80
C ASN A 247 3.16 -1.42 -18.37
N GLU A 248 3.22 -2.33 -19.34
CA GLU A 248 3.93 -3.59 -19.18
C GLU A 248 5.44 -3.30 -19.15
N GLY A 249 6.13 -3.62 -18.06
CA GLY A 249 7.60 -3.53 -17.97
C GLY A 249 8.16 -2.79 -16.75
N ALA A 250 9.49 -2.77 -16.65
CA ALA A 250 10.21 -2.12 -15.56
C ALA A 250 10.18 -0.60 -15.72
N ASN A 251 9.81 0.11 -14.66
CA ASN A 251 9.75 1.57 -14.63
C ASN A 251 10.59 2.12 -13.48
N TRP A 252 11.12 3.32 -13.68
CA TRP A 252 11.70 4.14 -12.62
C TRP A 252 10.64 5.14 -12.14
N ARG A 253 10.40 5.17 -10.83
CA ARG A 253 9.48 6.13 -10.20
C ARG A 253 10.29 7.17 -9.43
N THR A 254 9.93 8.43 -9.57
CA THR A 254 10.45 9.48 -8.70
C THR A 254 9.40 10.54 -8.40
N VAL A 255 9.59 11.24 -7.30
CA VAL A 255 8.89 12.47 -7.00
C VAL A 255 9.89 13.62 -7.17
N MET A 256 9.47 14.67 -7.85
CA MET A 256 10.26 15.89 -8.04
C MET A 256 9.49 17.04 -7.40
N LEU A 257 10.16 17.76 -6.50
CA LEU A 257 9.64 18.93 -5.82
C LEU A 257 10.27 20.16 -6.48
N LEU A 258 9.46 21.09 -6.99
CA LEU A 258 9.99 22.31 -7.59
C LEU A 258 10.73 23.13 -6.51
N LYS A 259 11.98 23.52 -6.76
CA LYS A 259 12.81 24.26 -5.79
C LYS A 259 12.42 25.72 -5.62
N ASP A 260 11.57 26.27 -6.50
CA ASP A 260 11.24 27.69 -6.50
C ASP A 260 10.62 28.12 -5.17
N SER A 261 11.44 28.74 -4.33
CA SER A 261 11.11 29.21 -3.00
C SER A 261 10.17 30.43 -3.00
N LYS A 262 9.79 30.93 -4.18
CA LYS A 262 8.94 32.12 -4.32
C LYS A 262 7.52 31.80 -4.74
N ALA A 263 7.23 30.57 -5.16
CA ALA A 263 5.87 30.15 -5.44
C ALA A 263 5.13 29.91 -4.12
N PRO A 264 3.97 30.55 -3.88
CA PRO A 264 3.14 30.20 -2.73
C PRO A 264 2.56 28.79 -2.87
N GLU A 265 2.46 28.25 -4.10
CA GLU A 265 1.94 26.92 -4.36
C GLU A 265 3.04 25.84 -4.33
N ILE A 266 2.81 24.76 -3.57
CA ILE A 266 3.63 23.55 -3.62
C ILE A 266 3.34 22.81 -4.92
N VAL A 267 4.39 22.54 -5.71
CA VAL A 267 4.27 21.77 -6.95
C VAL A 267 5.04 20.46 -6.81
N VAL A 268 4.32 19.35 -6.88
CA VAL A 268 4.87 17.99 -6.82
C VAL A 268 4.72 17.35 -8.19
N VAL A 269 5.79 16.75 -8.73
CA VAL A 269 5.73 16.00 -9.98
C VAL A 269 6.05 14.54 -9.71
N HIS A 270 5.04 13.68 -9.87
CA HIS A 270 5.19 12.23 -9.86
C HIS A 270 5.56 11.75 -11.26
N SER A 271 6.73 11.13 -11.39
CA SER A 271 7.24 10.67 -12.68
C SER A 271 7.42 9.17 -12.72
N TYR A 272 6.86 8.54 -13.77
CA TYR A 272 7.01 7.13 -14.10
C TYR A 272 7.75 7.00 -15.43
N ILE A 273 9.03 6.68 -15.38
CA ILE A 273 9.91 6.73 -16.55
C ILE A 273 10.24 5.31 -17.00
N PRO A 274 9.95 4.96 -18.27
CA PRO A 274 10.31 3.65 -18.82
C PRO A 274 11.81 3.39 -18.76
N LEU A 275 12.16 2.13 -18.54
CA LEU A 275 13.55 1.65 -18.60
C LEU A 275 13.79 0.87 -19.89
N THR A 276 14.98 1.06 -20.48
CA THR A 276 15.51 0.13 -21.48
C THR A 276 15.84 -1.23 -20.84
N ASN A 277 16.06 -2.26 -21.68
CA ASN A 277 16.52 -3.58 -21.22
C ASN A 277 17.85 -3.52 -20.45
N ASP A 278 18.70 -2.51 -20.74
CA ASP A 278 19.96 -2.25 -20.03
C ASP A 278 19.78 -1.37 -18.78
N HIS A 279 18.54 -1.23 -18.28
CA HIS A 279 18.18 -0.42 -17.10
C HIS A 279 18.51 1.07 -17.20
N LYS A 280 18.56 1.65 -18.41
CA LYS A 280 18.70 3.10 -18.60
C LYS A 280 17.32 3.76 -18.68
N ALA A 281 17.15 4.89 -17.99
CA ALA A 281 15.94 5.69 -18.03
C ALA A 281 15.75 6.38 -19.38
N ILE A 282 14.56 6.24 -19.97
CA ILE A 282 14.18 6.87 -21.25
C ILE A 282 13.35 8.11 -20.95
N LEU A 283 13.99 9.28 -20.91
CA LEU A 283 13.32 10.57 -20.73
C LEU A 283 13.89 11.58 -21.73
N ASN A 284 13.08 12.00 -22.69
CA ASN A 284 13.45 13.00 -23.69
C ASN A 284 13.04 14.41 -23.27
N LEU A 285 12.14 14.56 -22.30
CA LEU A 285 11.81 15.87 -21.73
C LEU A 285 13.02 16.55 -21.08
N THR A 286 13.00 17.88 -21.10
CA THR A 286 13.91 18.78 -20.40
C THR A 286 13.22 19.37 -19.17
N PRO A 287 13.97 19.93 -18.20
CA PRO A 287 13.37 20.67 -17.09
C PRO A 287 12.48 21.83 -17.58
N GLN A 288 12.88 22.50 -18.66
CA GLN A 288 12.13 23.61 -19.25
C GLN A 288 10.78 23.16 -19.80
N ASP A 289 10.67 21.94 -20.32
CA ASP A 289 9.39 21.38 -20.75
C ASP A 289 8.43 21.22 -19.58
N LEU A 290 8.93 20.77 -18.41
CA LEU A 290 8.12 20.69 -17.19
C LEU A 290 7.76 22.07 -16.64
N LEU A 291 8.72 23.00 -16.59
CA LEU A 291 8.47 24.36 -16.12
C LEU A 291 7.40 25.05 -16.97
N ALA A 292 7.45 24.91 -18.30
CA ALA A 292 6.43 25.44 -19.19
C ALA A 292 5.03 24.86 -18.91
N VAL A 293 4.95 23.57 -18.57
CA VAL A 293 3.68 22.94 -18.17
C VAL A 293 3.21 23.46 -16.81
N ILE A 294 4.10 23.60 -15.83
CA ILE A 294 3.79 24.15 -14.52
C ILE A 294 3.26 25.58 -14.65
N ASP A 295 3.93 26.42 -15.44
CA ASP A 295 3.52 27.80 -15.69
C ASP A 295 2.16 27.87 -16.39
N LEU A 296 1.90 26.98 -17.35
CA LEU A 296 0.59 26.86 -17.99
C LEU A 296 -0.51 26.52 -16.98
N VAL A 297 -0.27 25.53 -16.11
CA VAL A 297 -1.22 25.10 -15.07
C VAL A 297 -1.50 26.26 -14.11
N LYS A 298 -0.45 26.94 -13.64
CA LYS A 298 -0.57 28.12 -12.77
C LYS A 298 -1.30 29.29 -13.43
N ALA A 299 -1.14 29.47 -14.75
CA ALA A 299 -1.80 30.55 -15.48
C ALA A 299 -3.28 30.24 -15.82
N ASN A 300 -3.70 28.97 -15.78
CA ASN A 300 -5.05 28.58 -16.16
C ASN A 300 -6.08 29.00 -15.09
N GLN A 301 -7.05 29.82 -15.48
CA GLN A 301 -8.04 30.39 -14.55
C GLN A 301 -8.96 29.32 -13.93
N GLN A 302 -9.31 28.26 -14.68
CA GLN A 302 -10.18 27.20 -14.19
C GLN A 302 -9.45 26.33 -13.15
N VAL A 303 -8.19 25.96 -13.40
CA VAL A 303 -7.38 25.23 -12.42
C VAL A 303 -7.20 26.05 -11.14
N ARG A 304 -6.92 27.36 -11.26
CA ARG A 304 -6.82 28.25 -10.09
C ARG A 304 -8.12 28.33 -9.29
N ALA A 305 -9.27 28.33 -9.96
CA ALA A 305 -10.56 28.31 -9.28
C ALA A 305 -10.72 27.03 -8.45
N LYS A 306 -10.36 25.86 -9.02
CA LYS A 306 -10.37 24.58 -8.30
C LYS A 306 -9.40 24.58 -7.11
N LEU A 307 -8.18 25.07 -7.27
CA LEU A 307 -7.23 25.21 -6.16
C LEU A 307 -7.79 26.06 -5.01
N GLN A 308 -8.52 27.13 -5.34
CA GLN A 308 -9.17 27.98 -4.33
C GLN A 308 -10.39 27.32 -3.69
N GLU A 309 -11.20 26.59 -4.47
CA GLU A 309 -12.36 25.84 -4.01
C GLU A 309 -11.99 24.78 -2.97
N HIS A 310 -10.87 24.09 -3.20
CA HIS A 310 -10.33 23.04 -2.31
C HIS A 310 -9.39 23.56 -1.22
N GLU A 311 -9.25 24.89 -1.07
CA GLU A 311 -8.26 25.53 -0.18
C GLU A 311 -6.84 24.93 -0.34
N ALA A 312 -6.51 24.46 -1.54
CA ALA A 312 -5.31 23.68 -1.80
C ALA A 312 -4.05 24.55 -1.73
N PHE A 313 -3.03 24.09 -1.00
CA PHE A 313 -1.71 24.73 -1.01
C PHE A 313 -0.91 24.48 -2.28
N GLY A 314 -1.40 23.65 -3.19
CA GLY A 314 -0.61 23.21 -4.33
C GLY A 314 -1.33 22.24 -5.23
N PHE A 315 -0.61 21.75 -6.24
CA PHE A 315 -1.07 20.70 -7.13
C PHE A 315 0.02 19.68 -7.39
N GLU A 316 -0.40 18.48 -7.75
CA GLU A 316 0.49 17.43 -8.19
C GLU A 316 0.32 17.20 -9.69
N LEU A 317 1.42 17.06 -10.40
CA LEU A 317 1.46 16.60 -11.78
C LEU A 317 1.90 15.15 -11.82
N PHE A 318 1.32 14.38 -12.72
CA PHE A 318 1.73 12.99 -12.91
C PHE A 318 2.14 12.78 -14.35
N MET A 319 3.32 12.21 -14.57
CA MET A 319 3.86 12.00 -15.91
C MET A 319 4.31 10.56 -16.13
N GLN A 320 4.25 10.12 -17.38
CA GLN A 320 4.68 8.81 -17.81
C GLN A 320 5.56 8.91 -19.07
N GLY A 321 6.85 8.63 -18.92
CA GLY A 321 7.85 8.89 -19.96
C GLY A 321 7.82 10.36 -20.37
N ASP A 322 7.54 10.62 -21.64
CA ASP A 322 7.44 11.98 -22.20
C ASP A 322 6.01 12.55 -22.19
N ARG A 323 5.03 11.83 -21.62
CA ARG A 323 3.65 12.29 -21.48
C ARG A 323 3.44 12.95 -20.13
N PHE A 324 2.74 14.08 -20.08
CA PHE A 324 2.42 14.81 -18.84
C PHE A 324 1.15 14.29 -18.13
N HIS A 325 0.76 13.04 -18.42
CA HIS A 325 -0.23 12.27 -17.69
C HIS A 325 0.22 10.80 -17.67
N TRP A 326 -0.31 10.04 -16.72
CA TRP A 326 -0.03 8.59 -16.57
C TRP A 326 -1.27 7.72 -16.75
N ASN A 327 -2.45 8.32 -16.60
CA ASN A 327 -3.72 7.63 -16.53
C ASN A 327 -4.51 7.80 -17.82
N GLN A 328 -4.07 7.07 -18.84
CA GLN A 328 -4.68 7.10 -20.17
C GLN A 328 -6.14 6.64 -20.14
N ILE A 329 -6.50 5.69 -19.26
CA ILE A 329 -7.87 5.20 -19.11
C ILE A 329 -8.79 6.32 -18.63
N ALA A 330 -8.39 7.04 -17.56
CA ALA A 330 -9.18 8.17 -17.08
C ALA A 330 -9.26 9.31 -18.10
N LEU A 331 -8.18 9.62 -18.81
CA LEU A 331 -8.21 10.64 -19.87
C LEU A 331 -9.19 10.25 -20.97
N ASN A 332 -9.14 9.00 -21.43
CA ASN A 332 -10.08 8.48 -22.41
C ASN A 332 -11.52 8.58 -21.93
N ARG A 333 -11.79 8.30 -20.64
CA ARG A 333 -13.12 8.45 -20.05
C ARG A 333 -13.58 9.90 -20.06
N ALA A 334 -12.76 10.84 -19.59
CA ALA A 334 -13.07 12.27 -19.59
C ALA A 334 -13.31 12.81 -21.01
N LEU A 335 -12.53 12.36 -22.00
CA LEU A 335 -12.74 12.69 -23.42
C LEU A 335 -14.08 12.15 -23.95
N LEU A 336 -14.45 10.92 -23.59
CA LEU A 336 -15.73 10.33 -23.98
C LEU A 336 -16.92 11.05 -23.33
N GLN A 337 -16.83 11.36 -22.02
CA GLN A 337 -17.85 12.10 -21.28
C GLN A 337 -18.07 13.50 -21.88
N SER A 338 -17.00 14.16 -22.35
CA SER A 338 -17.08 15.44 -23.06
C SER A 338 -17.49 15.34 -24.54
N GLY A 339 -17.79 14.14 -25.04
CA GLY A 339 -18.26 13.91 -26.42
C GLY A 339 -17.17 14.02 -27.49
N LYS A 340 -15.90 13.90 -27.12
CA LYS A 340 -14.75 14.01 -28.04
C LYS A 340 -14.29 12.68 -28.57
N ALA A 341 -13.84 12.67 -29.82
CA ALA A 341 -13.19 11.51 -30.43
C ALA A 341 -11.79 11.32 -29.80
N ILE A 342 -11.42 10.07 -29.53
CA ILE A 342 -10.09 9.73 -29.01
C ILE A 342 -9.14 9.55 -30.19
N SER A 343 -8.09 10.35 -30.31
CA SER A 343 -6.93 10.04 -31.15
C SER A 343 -5.64 9.97 -30.30
N GLU A 344 -4.70 9.09 -30.67
CA GLU A 344 -3.44 8.93 -29.93
C GLU A 344 -2.59 10.20 -29.91
N THR A 345 -2.63 10.98 -31.00
CA THR A 345 -1.95 12.28 -31.09
C THR A 345 -2.57 13.32 -30.15
N ASP A 346 -3.86 13.20 -29.83
CA ASP A 346 -4.50 14.11 -28.88
C ASP A 346 -4.00 13.84 -27.46
N LEU A 347 -3.71 12.59 -27.10
CA LEU A 347 -3.31 12.20 -25.75
C LEU A 347 -2.01 12.86 -25.29
N THR A 348 -1.05 13.13 -26.17
CA THR A 348 0.23 13.75 -25.78
C THR A 348 0.09 15.22 -25.36
N ASP A 349 -0.98 15.89 -25.76
CA ASP A 349 -1.18 17.31 -25.46
C ASP A 349 -1.81 17.55 -24.08
N TRP A 350 -2.28 16.51 -23.41
CA TRP A 350 -2.93 16.62 -22.09
C TRP A 350 -1.93 16.54 -20.94
N VAL A 351 -2.28 17.22 -19.85
CA VAL A 351 -1.57 17.24 -18.57
C VAL A 351 -2.52 16.74 -17.50
N GLY A 352 -2.15 15.69 -16.77
CA GLY A 352 -2.90 15.20 -15.62
C GLY A 352 -2.51 15.98 -14.36
N ILE A 353 -3.50 16.55 -13.68
CA ILE A 353 -3.32 17.40 -12.50
C ILE A 353 -4.18 16.82 -11.37
N TYR A 354 -3.58 16.64 -10.21
CA TYR A 354 -4.31 16.37 -8.97
C TYR A 354 -4.35 17.64 -8.13
N VAL A 355 -5.55 17.99 -7.68
CA VAL A 355 -5.78 19.02 -6.68
C VAL A 355 -6.06 18.30 -5.36
N ASN A 356 -5.21 18.56 -4.36
CA ASN A 356 -5.38 18.00 -3.02
C ASN A 356 -6.01 19.06 -2.11
N ASP A 357 -7.12 18.70 -1.47
CA ASP A 357 -7.64 19.46 -0.32
C ASP A 357 -6.66 19.37 0.86
N ASP A 358 -6.31 20.53 1.43
CA ASP A 358 -5.39 20.63 2.57
C ASP A 358 -6.01 20.14 3.90
N THR A 359 -7.34 20.02 3.95
CA THR A 359 -8.05 19.74 5.20
C THR A 359 -8.00 18.29 5.67
N TYR A 360 -7.55 17.32 4.85
CA TYR A 360 -7.88 15.91 5.14
C TYR A 360 -6.72 14.89 5.08
N ARG A 361 -6.48 14.26 6.25
CA ARG A 361 -5.66 13.05 6.46
C ARG A 361 -6.37 11.75 6.04
N GLY A 362 -7.28 11.78 5.06
CA GLY A 362 -8.10 10.63 4.64
C GLY A 362 -8.34 10.60 3.14
N GLU A 363 -8.29 9.41 2.55
CA GLU A 363 -8.05 9.12 1.13
C GLU A 363 -9.12 9.54 0.09
N ASN A 364 -10.11 10.39 0.38
CA ASN A 364 -11.38 10.34 -0.39
C ASN A 364 -11.85 11.58 -1.18
N GLU A 365 -11.19 12.74 -1.17
CA GLU A 365 -11.61 13.86 -2.05
C GLU A 365 -10.39 14.41 -2.78
N ARG A 366 -9.97 13.68 -3.82
CA ARG A 366 -8.95 14.14 -4.76
C ARG A 366 -9.62 14.40 -6.08
N GLU A 367 -9.55 15.64 -6.55
CA GLU A 367 -10.05 15.95 -7.88
C GLU A 367 -8.97 15.73 -8.93
N TYR A 368 -9.32 14.97 -9.97
CA TYR A 368 -8.41 14.68 -11.07
C TYR A 368 -8.82 15.42 -12.33
N LEU A 369 -7.95 16.31 -12.78
CA LEU A 369 -8.17 17.22 -13.89
C LEU A 369 -7.23 16.87 -15.06
N PHE A 370 -7.68 17.14 -16.28
CA PHE A 370 -6.86 17.08 -17.48
C PHE A 370 -6.86 18.42 -18.20
N LEU A 371 -5.68 19.05 -18.32
CA LEU A 371 -5.50 20.31 -19.03
C LEU A 371 -4.85 20.07 -20.39
N ASN A 372 -5.48 20.54 -21.47
CA ASN A 372 -4.90 20.50 -22.80
C ASN A 372 -3.91 21.67 -22.99
N ARG A 373 -2.65 21.36 -23.31
CA ARG A 373 -1.57 22.34 -23.41
C ARG A 373 -1.67 23.28 -24.59
N LYS A 374 -2.38 22.89 -25.65
CA LYS A 374 -2.53 23.69 -26.87
C LYS A 374 -3.76 24.59 -26.81
N THR A 375 -4.86 24.08 -26.28
CA THR A 375 -6.15 24.78 -26.28
C THR A 375 -6.46 25.48 -24.97
N GLY A 376 -5.80 25.10 -23.87
CA GLY A 376 -6.10 25.58 -22.51
C GLY A 376 -7.38 25.00 -21.92
N GLU A 377 -7.99 24.03 -22.61
CA GLU A 377 -9.20 23.34 -22.16
C GLU A 377 -8.95 22.46 -20.94
N LEU A 378 -9.85 22.53 -19.97
CA LEU A 378 -9.85 21.68 -18.79
C LEU A 378 -10.97 20.64 -18.89
N LEU A 379 -10.65 19.38 -18.60
CA LEU A 379 -11.61 18.30 -18.38
C LEU A 379 -11.54 17.83 -16.93
N GLU A 380 -12.69 17.55 -16.35
CA GLU A 380 -12.84 16.98 -15.03
C GLU A 380 -13.21 15.50 -15.20
N LEU A 381 -12.59 14.62 -14.41
CA LEU A 381 -13.03 13.23 -14.34
C LEU A 381 -14.18 13.17 -13.34
N GLU A 382 -15.40 12.96 -13.82
CA GLU A 382 -16.52 12.63 -12.93
C GLU A 382 -16.29 11.22 -12.35
N ASP A 383 -16.31 11.10 -11.02
CA ASP A 383 -16.32 9.81 -10.36
C ASP A 383 -17.61 9.07 -10.74
N ASP A 384 -17.46 7.87 -11.31
CA ASP A 384 -18.60 6.98 -11.53
C ASP A 384 -19.05 6.46 -10.15
N GLU A 385 -20.22 6.91 -9.66
CA GLU A 385 -20.90 6.33 -8.48
C GLU A 385 -21.18 4.82 -8.64
#